data_AF-A0A972ZCP3-F1
#
_entry.id   AF-A0A972ZCP3-F1
#
_cell.length_a   1.000
_cell.length_b   1.000
_cell.length_c   1.000
_cell.angle_alpha   90.00
_cell.angle_beta   90.00
_cell.angle_gamma   90.00
#
_symmetry.space_group_name_H-M   'P 1'
#
loop_
_entity.id
_entity.type
_entity.pdbx_description
1 polymer ?
#
loop_
_entity_poly.entity_id
_entity_poly.type
_entity_poly.pdbx_seq_one_letter_code
_entity_poly.pdbx_strand_id
1 'polypeptide(L)'
;MFEMKPDFDDVLERYEAWWECAIVDRPLVSIAYAKPESQHRALPPSSHATLRERWLDTGYVVERADAALSNTAHVADSLPIAWPNLGPDVFASFYGCDQTFGETTVWSHPILKGHR
;
A
#
# COMPACT_ATOMS: atom_id res chain seq x y z
N MET A 1 -15.56 -15.74 -1.74
CA MET A 1 -15.16 -15.28 -3.08
C MET A 1 -14.76 -13.82 -2.97
N PHE A 2 -13.58 -13.43 -3.47
CA PHE A 2 -13.10 -12.06 -3.37
C PHE A 2 -13.74 -11.17 -4.45
N GLU A 3 -14.38 -10.07 -4.05
CA GLU A 3 -15.13 -9.21 -4.99
C GLU A 3 -14.23 -8.50 -6.00
N MET A 4 -13.08 -7.98 -5.56
CA MET A 4 -12.16 -7.22 -6.43
C MET A 4 -11.25 -8.12 -7.28
N LYS A 5 -11.13 -9.39 -6.92
CA LYS A 5 -10.31 -10.37 -7.64
C LYS A 5 -10.98 -11.76 -7.59
N PRO A 6 -12.07 -11.97 -8.36
CA PRO A 6 -12.84 -13.20 -8.28
C PRO A 6 -12.06 -14.47 -8.64
N ASP A 7 -11.01 -14.32 -9.44
CA ASP A 7 -10.05 -15.33 -9.89
C ASP A 7 -8.76 -15.35 -9.03
N PHE A 8 -8.87 -15.00 -7.75
CA PHE A 8 -7.72 -14.96 -6.84
C PHE A 8 -6.97 -16.29 -6.75
N ASP A 9 -7.69 -17.42 -6.67
CA ASP A 9 -7.07 -18.74 -6.50
C ASP A 9 -6.17 -19.07 -7.70
N ASP A 10 -6.65 -18.82 -8.92
CA ASP A 10 -5.86 -18.99 -10.16
C ASP A 10 -4.63 -18.07 -10.22
N VAL A 11 -4.70 -16.89 -9.61
CA VAL A 11 -3.57 -15.96 -9.53
C VAL A 11 -2.58 -16.39 -8.45
N LEU A 12 -3.06 -16.87 -7.31
CA LEU A 12 -2.22 -17.41 -6.25
C LEU A 12 -1.38 -18.59 -6.76
N GLU A 13 -1.99 -19.54 -7.48
CA GLU A 13 -1.27 -20.67 -8.09
C GLU A 13 -0.14 -20.20 -9.02
N ARG A 14 -0.36 -19.13 -9.79
CA ARG A 14 0.69 -18.56 -10.66
C ARG A 14 1.80 -17.88 -9.87
N TYR A 15 1.46 -17.20 -8.78
CA TYR A 15 2.46 -16.62 -7.87
C TYR A 15 3.31 -17.72 -7.22
N GLU A 16 2.70 -18.82 -6.79
CA GLU A 16 3.41 -19.98 -6.25
C GLU A 16 4.31 -20.63 -7.31
N ALA A 17 3.80 -20.84 -8.53
CA ALA A 17 4.59 -21.37 -9.64
C ALA A 17 5.80 -20.47 -9.97
N TRP A 18 5.60 -19.15 -9.99
CA TRP A 18 6.69 -18.20 -10.19
C TRP A 18 7.73 -18.27 -9.07
N TRP A 19 7.27 -18.36 -7.82
CA TRP A 19 8.14 -18.46 -6.64
C TRP A 19 9.01 -19.72 -6.66
N GLU A 20 8.43 -20.84 -7.09
CA GLU A 20 9.14 -22.13 -7.24
C GLU A 20 9.93 -22.25 -8.55
N CYS A 21 10.07 -21.15 -9.32
CA CYS A 21 10.74 -21.12 -10.62
C CYS A 21 10.17 -22.14 -11.63
N ALA A 22 8.90 -22.51 -11.50
CA ALA A 22 8.25 -23.45 -12.41
C ALA A 22 8.05 -22.81 -13.79
N ILE A 23 8.24 -23.61 -14.84
CA ILE A 23 7.97 -23.18 -16.23
C ILE A 23 6.52 -23.52 -16.55
N VAL A 24 5.65 -22.51 -16.51
CA VAL A 24 4.22 -22.62 -16.82
C VAL A 24 3.90 -21.98 -18.17
N ASP A 25 2.61 -21.87 -18.50
CA ASP A 25 2.08 -21.39 -19.78
C ASP A 25 2.50 -19.95 -20.13
N ARG A 26 2.66 -19.07 -19.13
CA ARG A 26 3.03 -17.66 -19.31
C ARG A 26 3.71 -17.07 -18.05
N PRO A 27 4.47 -15.97 -18.18
CA PRO A 27 4.95 -15.22 -17.02
C PRO A 27 3.81 -14.54 -16.25
N LEU A 28 4.10 -14.11 -15.02
CA LEU A 28 3.26 -13.17 -14.28
C LEU A 28 3.17 -11.83 -15.02
N VAL A 29 1.96 -11.30 -15.10
CA VAL A 29 1.63 -10.02 -15.71
C VAL A 29 0.71 -9.27 -14.76
N SER A 30 1.20 -8.20 -14.14
CA SER A 30 0.39 -7.35 -13.25
C SER A 30 0.09 -6.02 -13.92
N ILE A 31 -1.19 -5.76 -14.20
CA ILE A 31 -1.64 -4.51 -14.80
C ILE A 31 -2.74 -3.91 -13.93
N ALA A 32 -2.51 -2.69 -13.45
CA ALA A 32 -3.47 -1.92 -12.69
C ALA A 32 -3.70 -0.57 -13.39
N TYR A 33 -4.96 -0.16 -13.50
CA TYR A 33 -5.32 1.13 -14.09
C TYR A 33 -6.59 1.70 -13.46
N ALA A 34 -6.75 3.02 -13.54
CA ALA A 34 -7.95 3.69 -13.04
C ALA A 34 -9.19 3.25 -13.82
N LYS A 35 -10.27 2.96 -13.11
CA LYS A 35 -11.59 2.74 -13.71
C LYS A 35 -12.10 4.05 -14.35
N PRO A 36 -13.17 4.01 -15.16
CA PRO A 36 -13.82 5.24 -15.60
C PRO A 36 -14.24 6.11 -14.41
N GLU A 37 -14.11 7.43 -14.53
CA GLU A 37 -14.46 8.37 -13.45
C GLU A 37 -15.90 8.21 -12.96
N SER A 38 -16.82 7.80 -13.83
CA SER A 38 -18.22 7.52 -13.49
C SER A 38 -18.40 6.35 -12.51
N GLN A 39 -17.37 5.52 -12.32
CA GLN A 39 -17.33 4.40 -11.38
C GLN A 39 -16.50 4.71 -10.14
N HIS A 40 -15.89 5.90 -10.05
CA HIS A 40 -15.05 6.24 -8.92
C HIS A 40 -15.89 6.52 -7.67
N ARG A 41 -15.49 5.89 -6.58
CA ARG A 41 -15.82 6.32 -5.23
C ARG A 41 -14.99 7.55 -4.88
N ALA A 42 -15.59 8.53 -4.22
CA ALA A 42 -14.88 9.69 -3.73
C ALA A 42 -13.81 9.28 -2.69
N LEU A 43 -12.63 9.88 -2.77
CA LEU A 43 -11.63 9.76 -1.71
C LEU A 43 -12.12 10.49 -0.46
N PRO A 44 -11.79 10.01 0.76
CA PRO A 44 -12.14 10.73 1.97
C PRO A 44 -11.43 12.09 1.99
N PRO A 45 -12.13 13.17 2.38
CA PRO A 45 -11.51 14.48 2.53
C PRO A 45 -10.48 14.42 3.67
N SER A 46 -9.37 15.15 3.54
CA SER A 46 -8.40 15.31 4.63
C SER A 46 -8.69 16.62 5.38
N SER A 47 -8.93 16.51 6.69
CA SER A 47 -9.08 17.66 7.61
C SER A 47 -7.87 17.87 8.53
N HIS A 48 -6.84 17.05 8.40
CA HIS A 48 -5.64 17.06 9.23
C HIS A 48 -4.86 18.37 9.12
N ALA A 49 -4.43 18.92 10.26
CA ALA A 49 -3.64 20.14 10.30
C ALA A 49 -2.15 19.87 10.02
N THR A 50 -1.67 18.66 10.31
CA THR A 50 -0.29 18.25 10.07
C THR A 50 -0.17 16.94 9.31
N LEU A 51 0.98 16.74 8.67
CA LEU A 51 1.32 15.48 8.00
C LEU A 51 1.36 14.32 9.00
N ARG A 52 1.89 14.54 10.21
CA ARG A 52 1.92 13.53 11.26
C ARG A 52 0.52 13.02 11.61
N GLU A 53 -0.43 13.93 11.81
CA GLU A 53 -1.83 13.56 12.08
C GLU A 53 -2.41 12.75 10.93
N ARG A 54 -2.20 13.20 9.68
CA ARG A 54 -2.70 12.50 8.48
C ARG A 54 -2.12 11.09 8.31
N TRP A 55 -0.83 10.91 8.60
CA TRP A 55 -0.15 9.62 8.50
C TRP A 55 -0.56 8.65 9.61
N LEU A 56 -0.88 9.16 10.80
CA LEU A 56 -1.21 8.33 11.97
C LEU A 56 -2.73 8.13 12.15
N ASP A 57 -3.58 8.82 11.39
CA ASP A 57 -5.01 8.54 11.33
C ASP A 57 -5.26 7.24 10.56
N THR A 58 -5.41 6.14 11.31
CA THR A 58 -5.69 4.82 10.75
C THR A 58 -7.03 4.78 10.01
N GLY A 59 -8.05 5.49 10.49
CA GLY A 59 -9.36 5.51 9.86
C GLY A 59 -9.29 6.15 8.48
N TYR A 60 -8.68 7.34 8.40
CA TYR A 60 -8.45 8.03 7.13
C TYR A 60 -7.60 7.19 6.15
N VAL A 61 -6.52 6.56 6.63
CA VAL A 61 -5.65 5.73 5.80
C VAL A 61 -6.39 4.52 5.23
N VAL A 62 -7.19 3.83 6.05
CA VAL A 62 -7.99 2.68 5.61
C VAL A 62 -9.06 3.09 4.61
N GLU A 63 -9.84 4.14 4.89
CA GLU A 63 -10.89 4.63 3.97
C GLU A 63 -10.31 5.09 2.63
N ARG A 64 -9.15 5.76 2.66
CA ARG A 64 -8.46 6.20 1.45
C ARG A 64 -7.95 5.02 0.65
N ALA A 65 -7.38 4.01 1.30
CA ALA A 65 -6.90 2.79 0.64
C ALA A 65 -8.06 2.01 0.01
N ASP A 66 -9.18 1.86 0.72
CA ASP A 66 -10.38 1.19 0.23
C ASP A 66 -10.97 1.88 -1.02
N ALA A 67 -11.10 3.21 -0.97
CA ALA A 67 -11.54 3.99 -2.13
C ALA A 67 -10.56 3.87 -3.32
N ALA A 68 -9.25 3.95 -3.07
CA ALA A 68 -8.23 3.82 -4.12
C ALA A 68 -8.24 2.43 -4.79
N LEU A 69 -8.35 1.37 -3.99
CA LEU A 69 -8.46 -0.01 -4.47
C LEU A 69 -9.75 -0.23 -5.27
N SER A 70 -10.87 0.28 -4.77
CA SER A 70 -12.18 0.22 -5.43
C SER A 70 -12.20 0.92 -6.78
N ASN A 71 -11.45 2.02 -6.92
CA ASN A 71 -11.35 2.83 -8.14
C ASN A 71 -10.36 2.26 -9.15
N THR A 72 -9.63 1.21 -8.81
CA THR A 72 -8.60 0.61 -9.67
C THR A 72 -9.10 -0.71 -10.22
N ALA A 73 -8.91 -0.94 -11.52
CA ALA A 73 -9.08 -2.25 -12.13
C ALA A 73 -7.77 -3.04 -11.94
N HIS A 74 -7.89 -4.25 -11.40
CA HIS A 74 -6.77 -5.16 -11.13
C HIS A 74 -6.84 -6.31 -12.14
N VAL A 75 -6.09 -6.18 -13.23
CA VAL A 75 -6.16 -7.09 -14.39
C VAL A 75 -4.98 -8.06 -14.42
N ALA A 76 -5.21 -9.22 -15.02
CA ALA A 76 -4.27 -10.34 -15.05
C ALA A 76 -3.88 -10.73 -13.61
N ASP A 77 -2.61 -10.74 -13.26
CA ASP A 77 -2.11 -11.17 -11.96
C ASP A 77 -1.95 -10.00 -10.98
N SER A 78 -2.52 -8.82 -11.28
CA SER A 78 -2.55 -7.71 -10.33
C SER A 78 -3.48 -8.05 -9.15
N LEU A 79 -3.02 -7.81 -7.93
CA LEU A 79 -3.79 -7.99 -6.71
C LEU A 79 -4.18 -6.63 -6.10
N PRO A 80 -5.39 -6.50 -5.51
CA PRO A 80 -5.80 -5.31 -4.78
C PRO A 80 -5.07 -5.25 -3.42
N ILE A 81 -3.89 -4.62 -3.38
CA ILE A 81 -3.04 -4.55 -2.18
C ILE A 81 -3.17 -3.18 -1.51
N ALA A 82 -3.63 -3.15 -0.26
CA ALA A 82 -3.52 -1.96 0.58
C ALA A 82 -2.11 -1.90 1.20
N TRP A 83 -1.44 -0.75 1.04
CA TRP A 83 -0.17 -0.46 1.70
C TRP A 83 -0.31 0.79 2.57
N PRO A 84 -0.70 0.64 3.85
CA PRO A 84 -0.87 1.78 4.77
C PRO A 84 0.41 2.59 4.99
N ASN A 85 1.57 2.00 4.70
CA ASN A 85 2.91 2.59 4.70
C ASN A 85 3.23 3.52 5.89
N LEU A 86 3.99 3.01 6.86
CA LEU A 86 4.47 3.80 8.01
C LEU A 86 5.81 4.51 7.75
N GLY A 87 6.27 4.50 6.50
CA GLY A 87 7.52 5.11 6.07
C GLY A 87 8.72 4.15 6.18
N PRO A 88 9.82 4.48 5.50
CA PRO A 88 10.99 3.59 5.43
C PRO A 88 11.73 3.43 6.77
N ASP A 89 11.52 4.34 7.72
CA ASP A 89 12.26 4.40 8.99
C ASP A 89 11.41 4.09 10.23
N VAL A 90 10.25 3.44 10.03
CA VAL A 90 9.30 3.11 11.11
C VAL A 90 9.96 2.34 12.26
N PHE A 91 10.94 1.49 11.96
CA PHE A 91 11.58 0.65 12.97
C PHE A 91 12.31 1.50 14.03
N ALA A 92 12.95 2.61 13.63
CA ALA A 92 13.62 3.53 14.56
C ALA A 92 12.62 4.19 15.53
N SER A 93 11.38 4.43 15.09
CA SER A 93 10.32 5.01 15.92
C SER A 93 9.97 4.11 17.12
N PHE A 94 10.06 2.79 16.95
CA PHE A 94 9.79 1.83 18.02
C PHE A 94 10.87 1.88 19.13
N TYR A 95 12.06 2.39 18.83
CA TYR A 95 13.13 2.63 19.82
C TYR A 95 13.10 4.04 20.41
N GLY A 96 12.08 4.85 20.09
CA GLY A 96 11.93 6.20 20.62
C GLY A 96 12.63 7.28 19.81
N CYS A 97 13.12 6.98 18.60
CA CYS A 97 13.56 8.04 17.70
C CYS A 97 12.36 8.86 17.22
N ASP A 98 12.39 10.17 17.48
CA ASP A 98 11.37 11.08 16.95
C ASP A 98 11.39 11.08 15.42
N GLN A 99 10.25 11.36 14.80
CA GLN A 99 10.06 11.23 13.36
C GLN A 99 9.60 12.55 12.75
N THR A 100 10.14 12.89 11.59
CA THR A 100 9.57 13.93 10.73
C THR A 100 8.82 13.30 9.57
N PHE A 101 7.57 13.74 9.39
CA PHE A 101 6.65 13.26 8.36
C PHE A 101 6.65 14.22 7.19
N GLY A 102 7.09 13.75 6.03
CA GLY A 102 6.95 14.41 4.74
C GLY A 102 5.69 13.97 4.00
N GLU A 103 5.46 14.55 2.82
CA GLU A 103 4.29 14.20 2.00
C GLU A 103 4.30 12.73 1.58
N THR A 104 5.48 12.18 1.27
CA THR A 104 5.67 10.83 0.71
C THR A 104 6.69 9.98 1.46
N THR A 105 7.32 10.50 2.52
CA THR A 105 8.39 9.81 3.25
C THR A 105 8.45 10.24 4.71
N VAL A 106 9.12 9.43 5.54
CA VAL A 106 9.37 9.67 6.96
C VAL A 106 10.84 9.39 7.25
N TRP A 107 11.45 10.19 8.11
CA TRP A 107 12.83 9.96 8.59
C TRP A 107 12.94 10.23 10.09
N SER A 108 13.83 9.49 10.74
CA SER A 108 14.07 9.59 12.17
C SER A 108 15.15 10.61 12.55
N HIS A 109 15.05 11.10 13.79
CA HIS A 109 16.08 11.88 14.44
C HIS A 109 16.89 10.98 15.38
N PRO A 110 18.24 10.97 15.27
CA PRO A 110 19.08 10.07 16.06
C PRO A 110 19.03 10.43 17.55
N ILE A 111 18.82 9.42 18.39
CA ILE A 111 18.85 9.53 19.86
C ILE A 111 20.19 9.11 20.47
N LEU A 112 21.00 8.36 19.71
CA LEU A 112 22.35 7.97 20.10
C LEU A 112 23.36 9.02 19.63
N LYS A 113 24.27 9.39 20.52
CA LYS A 113 25.40 10.26 20.16
C LYS A 113 26.54 9.39 19.65
N GLY A 114 27.14 9.76 18.52
CA GLY A 114 28.34 9.10 18.04
C GLY A 114 29.47 9.24 19.05
N HIS A 115 30.14 8.13 19.37
CA HIS A 115 31.42 8.16 20.07
C HIS A 115 32.51 8.44 19.03
N ARG A 116 33.21 9.56 19.17
CA ARG A 116 34.48 9.81 18.48
C ARG A 116 35.63 9.35 19.36
#